data_AF-A0A7J6LSE0-F1
#
_entry.id   AF-A0A7J6LSE0-F1
#
_cell.length_a   1.000
_cell.length_b   1.000
_cell.length_c   1.000
_cell.angle_alpha   90.00
_cell.angle_beta   90.00
_cell.angle_gamma   90.00
#
_symmetry.space_group_name_H-M   'P 1'
#
loop_
_entity.id
_entity.type
_entity.pdbx_description
1 polymer ?
#
loop_
_entity_poly.entity_id
_entity_poly.type
_entity_poly.pdbx_seq_one_letter_code
_entity_poly.pdbx_strand_id
1 'polypeptide(L)'
;MAKTKKEAAPATTADAQKSTDCVIKPSSVSPPIDTSKWPLLLKNYDRLNVRTGHYTPLPFGCSPLNRPLDQHLLYGVCNLDKPVNPSSHEVVAWIKRILKCEKTGHSGTLDPKVSGCLLVCLNRATRLVKAQQGAGKEYVCVVRFHADPGGEAAIVRALDQLTGALFQRPPVIAAVKRQLRIRTIYWSKLLDYDEEKHMAVFHVSCEAGTYIRTLCVHMGLLLGVGAHMQELRRVRSGNLGEQDQLITMHDLLDAQYVYESSRSEEYLRRAIMPLERILVAYPRIVLKDSAVNAVCYGAKLMVVGVLRFENGIEVGKDVVLMTTKGEAVALGIAQMTTAVIASVDHGCVATIKRVIMERDTYDSRWGYGPRASEKKKLILNGKLDEKGRPNENTPESWLKHEGMIPKLTGSPAEKKESPKEESTEEEQEPVKKEKKKHHKKRAVEEVEEAEEADEEAVEKKKKKKKSKHHHHDEDEA
;
A
#
# COMPACT_ATOMS: atom_id res chain seq x y z
N MET A 1 -8.43 -28.44 -68.68
CA MET A 1 -7.87 -27.17 -69.18
C MET A 1 -8.74 -26.03 -68.70
N ALA A 2 -8.09 -24.98 -68.21
CA ALA A 2 -8.66 -23.86 -67.48
C ALA A 2 -9.50 -22.90 -68.35
N LYS A 3 -10.38 -22.14 -67.69
CA LYS A 3 -10.52 -20.70 -67.91
C LYS A 3 -11.12 -20.01 -66.67
N THR A 4 -10.26 -19.18 -66.11
CA THR A 4 -10.30 -18.21 -65.00
C THR A 4 -11.61 -17.45 -64.77
N LYS A 5 -12.04 -17.40 -63.49
CA LYS A 5 -12.99 -16.43 -62.94
C LYS A 5 -12.28 -15.10 -62.69
N LYS A 6 -12.87 -14.01 -63.16
CA LYS A 6 -12.43 -12.63 -62.93
C LYS A 6 -13.11 -12.12 -61.65
N GLU A 7 -12.32 -11.79 -60.62
CA GLU A 7 -12.81 -11.17 -59.38
C GLU A 7 -13.29 -9.74 -59.65
N ALA A 8 -14.41 -9.37 -59.03
CA ALA A 8 -14.96 -8.02 -59.05
C ALA A 8 -14.22 -7.13 -58.03
N ALA A 9 -13.92 -5.90 -58.42
CA ALA A 9 -13.19 -4.91 -57.63
C ALA A 9 -13.99 -4.45 -56.38
N PRO A 10 -13.31 -4.09 -55.27
CA PRO A 10 -13.97 -3.60 -54.06
C PRO A 10 -14.57 -2.21 -54.32
N ALA A 11 -15.82 -2.04 -53.90
CA ALA A 11 -16.54 -0.76 -53.96
C ALA A 11 -15.77 0.34 -53.21
N THR A 12 -15.67 1.50 -53.83
CA THR A 12 -15.00 2.67 -53.25
C THR A 12 -15.83 3.24 -52.09
N THR A 13 -15.13 3.77 -51.10
CA THR A 13 -15.66 4.41 -49.87
C THR A 13 -16.70 5.50 -50.10
N ALA A 14 -16.85 5.99 -51.34
CA ALA A 14 -17.82 7.00 -51.73
C ALA A 14 -19.27 6.47 -51.84
N ASP A 15 -19.48 5.19 -52.18
CA ASP A 15 -20.83 4.64 -52.34
C ASP A 15 -21.50 4.29 -51.00
N ALA A 16 -20.70 4.03 -49.96
CA ALA A 16 -21.19 3.81 -48.59
C ALA A 16 -21.68 5.09 -47.90
N GLN A 17 -21.30 6.28 -48.40
CA GLN A 17 -21.68 7.57 -47.80
C GLN A 17 -23.02 8.12 -48.28
N LYS A 18 -23.64 7.52 -49.33
CA LYS A 18 -24.89 8.03 -49.92
C LYS A 18 -26.18 7.32 -49.46
N SER A 19 -26.10 6.28 -48.63
CA SER A 19 -27.28 5.48 -48.24
C SER A 19 -27.58 5.44 -46.74
N THR A 20 -26.93 6.27 -45.93
CA THR A 20 -27.24 6.37 -44.50
C THR A 20 -27.56 7.81 -44.15
N ASP A 21 -28.83 8.08 -43.85
CA ASP A 21 -29.23 9.23 -43.04
C ASP A 21 -28.50 9.15 -41.69
N CYS A 22 -27.28 9.69 -41.63
CA CYS A 22 -26.48 9.80 -40.42
C CYS A 22 -27.00 10.94 -39.53
N VAL A 23 -28.28 10.86 -39.16
CA VAL A 23 -28.89 11.77 -38.19
C VAL A 23 -28.77 11.13 -36.81
N ILE A 24 -27.91 11.71 -35.97
CA ILE A 24 -27.81 11.34 -34.55
C ILE A 24 -29.15 11.70 -33.90
N LYS A 25 -29.95 10.69 -33.56
CA LYS A 25 -31.19 10.91 -32.80
C LYS A 25 -30.83 11.39 -31.38
N PRO A 26 -31.50 12.43 -30.85
CA PRO A 26 -31.29 12.87 -29.48
C PRO A 26 -31.69 11.73 -28.53
N SER A 27 -30.75 11.30 -27.69
CA SER A 27 -30.98 10.33 -26.62
C SER A 27 -30.78 11.01 -25.28
N SER A 28 -31.61 10.67 -24.29
CA SER A 28 -31.56 11.23 -22.93
C SER A 28 -30.40 10.70 -22.09
N VAL A 29 -29.61 9.78 -22.63
CA VAL A 29 -28.50 9.11 -21.96
C VAL A 29 -27.24 9.34 -22.78
N SER A 30 -26.34 10.15 -22.24
CA SER A 30 -24.99 10.29 -22.81
C SER A 30 -24.30 8.92 -22.82
N PRO A 31 -23.65 8.52 -23.93
CA PRO A 31 -22.88 7.29 -23.94
C PRO A 31 -21.80 7.36 -22.85
N PRO A 32 -21.54 6.26 -22.13
CA PRO A 32 -20.51 6.23 -21.10
C PRO A 32 -19.17 6.67 -21.71
N ILE A 33 -18.53 7.65 -21.07
CA ILE A 33 -17.24 8.19 -21.50
C ILE A 33 -16.23 7.03 -21.54
N ASP A 34 -15.55 6.84 -22.68
CA ASP A 34 -14.46 5.88 -22.76
C ASP A 34 -13.29 6.35 -21.88
N THR A 35 -13.12 5.71 -20.73
CA THR A 35 -12.03 6.03 -19.79
C THR A 35 -10.84 5.06 -19.92
N SER A 36 -10.80 4.23 -20.97
CA SER A 36 -9.70 3.27 -21.19
C SER A 36 -8.33 3.93 -21.38
N LYS A 37 -8.33 5.15 -21.92
CA LYS A 37 -7.13 5.98 -22.17
C LYS A 37 -6.77 6.91 -21.01
N TRP A 38 -7.56 6.93 -19.93
CA TRP A 38 -7.27 7.78 -18.78
C TRP A 38 -5.99 7.33 -18.06
N PRO A 39 -5.21 8.26 -17.50
CA PRO A 39 -3.89 7.95 -16.95
C PRO A 39 -3.98 7.26 -15.59
N LEU A 40 -2.96 6.46 -15.26
CA LEU A 40 -2.68 5.96 -13.91
C LEU A 40 -3.89 5.25 -13.27
N LEU A 41 -4.26 5.63 -12.04
CA LEU A 41 -5.36 5.04 -11.28
C LEU A 41 -6.74 5.34 -11.88
N LEU A 42 -6.85 6.32 -12.78
CA LEU A 42 -8.09 6.67 -13.47
C LEU A 42 -8.34 5.83 -14.74
N LYS A 43 -7.40 4.96 -15.13
CA LYS A 43 -7.58 4.08 -16.29
C LYS A 43 -8.76 3.12 -16.10
N ASN A 44 -9.66 3.00 -17.06
CA ASN A 44 -10.85 2.13 -16.97
C ASN A 44 -11.74 2.46 -15.74
N TYR A 45 -11.87 3.74 -15.41
CA TYR A 45 -12.72 4.23 -14.32
C TYR A 45 -14.21 3.87 -14.51
N ASP A 46 -14.68 3.78 -15.75
CA ASP A 46 -16.04 3.35 -16.11
C ASP A 46 -16.37 1.92 -15.64
N ARG A 47 -15.35 1.06 -15.51
CA ARG A 47 -15.52 -0.35 -15.09
C ARG A 47 -15.69 -0.52 -13.58
N LEU A 48 -15.54 0.56 -12.81
CA LEU A 48 -15.72 0.53 -11.36
C LEU A 48 -17.21 0.49 -11.01
N ASN A 49 -17.56 -0.31 -10.01
CA ASN A 49 -18.92 -0.38 -9.51
C ASN A 49 -19.29 0.96 -8.84
N VAL A 50 -20.48 1.46 -9.15
CA VAL A 50 -21.00 2.71 -8.60
C VAL A 50 -21.79 2.42 -7.33
N ARG A 51 -21.33 2.94 -6.18
CA ARG A 51 -22.12 2.91 -4.94
C ARG A 51 -23.02 4.13 -4.84
N THR A 52 -22.50 5.31 -5.19
CA THR A 52 -23.28 6.56 -5.21
C THR A 52 -22.84 7.41 -6.39
N GLY A 53 -23.79 7.82 -7.23
CA GLY A 53 -23.52 8.72 -8.36
C GLY A 53 -23.41 10.20 -7.95
N HIS A 54 -23.97 10.57 -6.81
CA HIS A 54 -24.00 11.95 -6.32
C HIS A 54 -22.91 12.21 -5.27
N TYR A 55 -22.09 13.23 -5.54
CA TYR A 55 -21.17 13.81 -4.57
C TYR A 55 -20.96 15.29 -4.90
N THR A 56 -20.52 16.07 -3.92
CA THR A 56 -20.15 17.47 -4.12
C THR A 56 -18.64 17.52 -4.35
N PRO A 57 -18.18 17.81 -5.58
CA PRO A 57 -16.75 17.95 -5.84
C PRO A 57 -16.19 19.15 -5.08
N LEU A 58 -15.01 18.99 -4.51
CA LEU A 58 -14.29 20.07 -3.84
C LEU A 58 -13.17 20.60 -4.74
N PRO A 59 -12.89 21.92 -4.71
CA PRO A 59 -11.85 22.53 -5.54
C PRO A 59 -10.43 22.17 -5.10
N PHE A 60 -10.25 21.41 -4.02
CA PHE A 60 -8.95 21.07 -3.43
C PHE A 60 -8.25 19.89 -4.09
N GLY A 61 -6.92 19.86 -4.09
CA GLY A 61 -6.13 18.78 -4.72
C GLY A 61 -6.13 18.86 -6.25
N CYS A 62 -5.33 18.00 -6.89
CA CYS A 62 -5.13 18.03 -8.33
C CYS A 62 -4.82 16.65 -8.90
N SER A 63 -5.17 16.43 -10.17
CA SER A 63 -4.83 15.17 -10.85
C SER A 63 -3.31 14.95 -10.85
N PRO A 64 -2.81 13.72 -10.64
CA PRO A 64 -1.38 13.46 -10.46
C PRO A 64 -0.46 14.03 -11.56
N LEU A 65 -0.89 14.01 -12.82
CA LEU A 65 -0.10 14.54 -13.94
C LEU A 65 -0.13 16.07 -14.05
N ASN A 66 -1.15 16.71 -13.49
CA ASN A 66 -1.35 18.15 -13.52
C ASN A 66 -0.88 18.84 -12.23
N ARG A 67 -0.15 18.13 -11.37
CA ARG A 67 0.45 18.70 -10.16
C ARG A 67 1.42 19.82 -10.52
N PRO A 68 1.40 20.95 -9.79
CA PRO A 68 2.52 21.89 -9.76
C PRO A 68 3.85 21.15 -9.48
N LEU A 69 4.97 21.64 -10.01
CA LEU A 69 6.22 20.87 -10.00
C LEU A 69 6.70 20.52 -8.59
N ASP A 70 6.59 21.45 -7.66
CA ASP A 70 6.89 21.24 -6.23
C ASP A 70 6.08 20.07 -5.65
N GLN A 71 4.79 20.00 -5.92
CA GLN A 71 3.91 18.90 -5.51
C GLN A 71 4.21 17.60 -6.27
N HIS A 72 4.56 17.69 -7.54
CA HIS A 72 4.97 16.55 -8.35
C HIS A 72 6.22 15.87 -7.78
N LEU A 73 7.23 16.66 -7.41
CA LEU A 73 8.45 16.19 -6.73
C LEU A 73 8.16 15.70 -5.30
N LEU A 74 7.20 16.32 -4.60
CA LEU A 74 6.78 15.88 -3.27
C LEU A 74 6.21 14.45 -3.27
N TYR A 75 5.49 14.09 -4.34
CA TYR A 75 4.89 12.77 -4.54
C TYR A 75 5.58 11.96 -5.66
N GLY A 76 6.87 12.23 -5.89
CA GLY A 76 7.63 11.67 -7.01
C GLY A 76 8.24 10.29 -6.74
N VAL A 77 8.34 9.49 -7.79
CA VAL A 77 9.06 8.22 -7.85
C VAL A 77 9.89 8.17 -9.13
N CYS A 78 11.13 7.76 -9.01
CA CYS A 78 12.04 7.51 -10.13
C CYS A 78 12.24 5.99 -10.30
N ASN A 79 12.16 5.50 -11.54
CA ASN A 79 12.61 4.15 -11.88
C ASN A 79 14.06 4.25 -12.39
N LEU A 80 15.02 4.03 -11.50
CA LEU A 80 16.42 4.25 -11.80
C LEU A 80 17.09 2.99 -12.35
N ASP A 81 17.87 3.11 -13.41
CA ASP A 81 18.89 2.12 -13.76
C ASP A 81 20.10 2.33 -12.85
N LYS A 82 20.18 1.55 -11.77
CA LYS A 82 21.30 1.64 -10.84
C LYS A 82 22.59 1.22 -11.57
N PRO A 83 23.66 2.03 -11.54
CA PRO A 83 24.95 1.61 -12.09
C PRO A 83 25.60 0.53 -11.23
N VAL A 84 26.50 -0.24 -11.85
CA VAL A 84 27.39 -1.19 -11.17
C VAL A 84 28.41 -0.42 -10.34
N ASN A 85 28.76 -0.95 -9.16
CA ASN A 85 29.74 -0.47 -8.17
C ASN A 85 29.19 0.28 -6.95
N PRO A 86 28.47 1.41 -7.05
CA PRO A 86 28.01 2.09 -5.85
C PRO A 86 26.90 1.29 -5.16
N SER A 87 26.83 1.37 -3.84
CA SER A 87 25.72 0.79 -3.09
C SER A 87 24.42 1.52 -3.39
N SER A 88 23.27 0.86 -3.20
CA SER A 88 21.97 1.53 -3.36
C SER A 88 21.82 2.75 -2.44
N HIS A 89 22.41 2.73 -1.25
CA HIS A 89 22.32 3.85 -0.30
C HIS A 89 23.09 5.08 -0.80
N GLU A 90 24.28 4.89 -1.37
CA GLU A 90 25.07 5.99 -1.95
C GLU A 90 24.35 6.61 -3.15
N VAL A 91 23.82 5.79 -4.05
CA VAL A 91 23.05 6.26 -5.21
C VAL A 91 21.84 7.11 -4.77
N VAL A 92 21.10 6.64 -3.78
CA VAL A 92 19.93 7.35 -3.25
C VAL A 92 20.32 8.65 -2.52
N ALA A 93 21.49 8.70 -1.89
CA ALA A 93 22.04 9.91 -1.29
C ALA A 93 22.47 10.94 -2.35
N TRP A 94 23.03 10.50 -3.47
CA TRP A 94 23.34 11.39 -4.60
C TRP A 94 22.08 11.95 -5.24
N ILE A 95 21.05 11.11 -5.47
CA ILE A 95 19.74 11.58 -5.97
C ILE A 95 19.15 12.63 -5.03
N LYS A 96 19.24 12.41 -3.72
CA LYS A 96 18.75 13.38 -2.73
C LYS A 96 19.42 14.75 -2.90
N ARG A 97 20.74 14.75 -3.13
CA ARG A 97 21.53 15.96 -3.35
C ARG A 97 21.21 16.63 -4.69
N ILE A 98 21.11 15.86 -5.77
CA ILE A 98 20.78 16.36 -7.12
C ILE A 98 19.42 17.05 -7.10
N LEU A 99 18.37 16.36 -6.64
CA LEU A 99 17.00 16.87 -6.65
C LEU A 99 16.67 17.83 -5.50
N LYS A 100 17.64 18.11 -4.60
CA LYS A 100 17.47 18.98 -3.43
C LYS A 100 16.25 18.61 -2.57
N CYS A 101 15.94 17.32 -2.49
CA CYS A 101 14.77 16.84 -1.75
C CYS A 101 15.10 16.52 -0.28
N GLU A 102 14.09 16.54 0.60
CA GLU A 102 14.28 16.34 2.03
C GLU A 102 14.55 14.88 2.37
N LYS A 103 13.83 13.96 1.72
CA LYS A 103 13.86 12.52 2.02
C LYS A 103 13.85 11.71 0.73
N THR A 104 14.62 10.64 0.73
CA THR A 104 14.62 9.62 -0.31
C THR A 104 14.61 8.24 0.31
N GLY A 105 14.11 7.25 -0.43
CA GLY A 105 14.14 5.85 -0.04
C GLY A 105 13.99 4.96 -1.27
N HIS A 106 14.27 3.65 -1.15
CA HIS A 106 14.29 2.77 -2.31
C HIS A 106 13.59 1.41 -2.09
N SER A 107 13.09 0.82 -3.19
CA SER A 107 12.28 -0.41 -3.24
C SER A 107 12.99 -1.72 -2.88
N GLY A 108 14.20 -1.66 -2.33
CA GLY A 108 14.99 -2.83 -1.94
C GLY A 108 16.43 -2.75 -2.44
N THR A 109 17.36 -3.04 -1.55
CA THR A 109 18.80 -2.92 -1.77
C THR A 109 19.26 -3.85 -2.89
N LEU A 110 20.00 -3.30 -3.84
CA LEU A 110 20.82 -4.04 -4.79
C LEU A 110 22.25 -4.07 -4.27
N ASP A 111 22.90 -5.23 -4.37
CA ASP A 111 24.32 -5.32 -4.04
C ASP A 111 25.13 -4.35 -4.92
N PRO A 112 26.31 -3.90 -4.47
CA PRO A 112 27.17 -2.98 -5.22
C PRO A 112 27.34 -3.35 -6.70
N LYS A 113 27.62 -4.63 -6.99
CA LYS A 113 27.86 -5.14 -8.36
C LYS A 113 26.59 -5.36 -9.20
N VAL A 114 25.41 -5.08 -8.65
CA VAL A 114 24.12 -5.38 -9.31
C VAL A 114 23.55 -4.11 -9.92
N SER A 115 23.14 -4.18 -11.19
CA SER A 115 22.52 -3.08 -11.94
C SER A 115 21.02 -3.25 -12.11
N GLY A 116 20.37 -2.30 -12.77
CA GLY A 116 18.97 -2.37 -13.18
C GLY A 116 18.02 -1.62 -12.24
N CYS A 117 16.73 -1.96 -12.34
CA CYS A 117 15.62 -1.22 -11.76
C CYS A 117 15.76 -1.02 -10.26
N LEU A 118 15.96 0.21 -9.81
CA LEU A 118 15.91 0.64 -8.43
C LEU A 118 14.87 1.76 -8.32
N LEU A 119 13.67 1.42 -7.83
CA LEU A 119 12.67 2.46 -7.59
C LEU A 119 13.12 3.32 -6.43
N VAL A 120 13.28 4.62 -6.68
CA VAL A 120 13.64 5.65 -5.70
C VAL A 120 12.43 6.53 -5.47
N CYS A 121 11.91 6.50 -4.25
CA CYS A 121 10.80 7.32 -3.82
C CYS A 121 11.30 8.63 -3.21
N LEU A 122 10.70 9.75 -3.60
CA LEU A 122 11.03 11.08 -3.13
C LEU A 122 10.03 11.54 -2.07
N ASN A 123 10.51 12.28 -1.07
CA ASN A 123 9.72 12.99 -0.06
C ASN A 123 8.54 12.18 0.50
N ARG A 124 7.29 12.48 0.14
CA ARG A 124 6.09 11.79 0.64
C ARG A 124 5.93 10.40 0.07
N ALA A 125 6.41 10.15 -1.14
CA ALA A 125 6.40 8.81 -1.73
C ALA A 125 7.25 7.82 -0.92
N THR A 126 8.20 8.28 -0.09
CA THR A 126 8.99 7.40 0.80
C THR A 126 8.11 6.56 1.74
N ARG A 127 6.88 7.00 2.02
CA ARG A 127 5.89 6.25 2.81
C ARG A 127 5.54 4.89 2.19
N LEU A 128 5.73 4.73 0.88
CA LEU A 128 5.44 3.52 0.09
C LEU A 128 6.62 2.55 -0.02
N VAL A 129 7.81 2.94 0.42
CA VAL A 129 9.04 2.12 0.31
C VAL A 129 8.85 0.73 0.90
N LYS A 130 8.21 0.62 2.08
CA LYS A 130 7.96 -0.67 2.73
C LYS A 130 7.09 -1.61 1.88
N ALA A 131 6.08 -1.07 1.21
CA ALA A 131 5.23 -1.87 0.31
C ALA A 131 6.04 -2.34 -0.91
N GLN A 132 6.87 -1.45 -1.48
CA GLN A 132 7.71 -1.77 -2.63
C GLN A 132 8.84 -2.76 -2.30
N GLN A 133 9.38 -2.73 -1.07
CA GLN A 133 10.36 -3.71 -0.62
C GLN A 133 9.81 -5.13 -0.55
N GLY A 134 8.54 -5.29 -0.15
CA GLY A 134 7.86 -6.58 -0.10
C GLY A 134 7.35 -7.10 -1.45
N ALA A 135 7.30 -6.26 -2.48
CA ALA A 135 6.80 -6.66 -3.79
C ALA A 135 7.73 -7.68 -4.49
N GLY A 136 7.19 -8.52 -5.36
CA GLY A 136 7.96 -9.46 -6.17
C GLY A 136 9.01 -8.77 -7.05
N LYS A 137 10.10 -9.48 -7.35
CA LYS A 137 11.25 -8.97 -8.11
C LYS A 137 11.62 -9.94 -9.22
N GLU A 138 12.16 -9.41 -10.31
CA GLU A 138 12.71 -10.23 -11.39
C GLU A 138 14.13 -9.84 -11.73
N TYR A 139 14.91 -10.84 -12.13
CA TYR A 139 16.32 -10.72 -12.39
C TYR A 139 16.71 -11.48 -13.64
N VAL A 140 17.68 -10.93 -14.36
CA VAL A 140 18.49 -11.68 -15.31
C VAL A 140 19.84 -11.90 -14.65
N CYS A 141 20.25 -13.17 -14.57
CA CYS A 141 21.44 -13.59 -13.85
C CYS A 141 22.35 -14.38 -14.77
N VAL A 142 23.65 -14.08 -14.68
CA VAL A 142 24.72 -14.89 -15.27
C VAL A 142 25.32 -15.75 -14.16
N VAL A 143 25.21 -17.06 -14.31
CA VAL A 143 25.88 -18.04 -13.46
C VAL A 143 27.11 -18.58 -14.18
N ARG A 144 28.20 -18.77 -13.45
CA ARG A 144 29.39 -19.47 -13.92
C ARG A 144 29.60 -20.75 -13.13
N PHE A 145 29.62 -21.87 -13.85
CA PHE A 145 29.91 -23.19 -13.30
C PHE A 145 31.42 -23.39 -13.19
N HIS A 146 31.87 -24.23 -12.25
CA HIS A 146 33.30 -24.48 -12.07
C HIS A 146 33.84 -25.60 -13.00
N ALA A 147 32.95 -26.38 -13.60
CA ALA A 147 33.22 -27.38 -14.63
C ALA A 147 31.97 -27.55 -15.52
N ASP A 148 32.03 -28.43 -16.52
CA ASP A 148 30.90 -28.73 -17.42
C ASP A 148 29.68 -29.27 -16.65
N PRO A 149 28.55 -28.52 -16.60
CA PRO A 149 27.34 -28.92 -15.89
C PRO A 149 26.56 -30.07 -16.55
N GLY A 150 27.03 -30.63 -17.67
CA GLY A 150 26.32 -31.69 -18.41
C GLY A 150 25.38 -31.14 -19.48
N GLY A 151 25.74 -30.02 -20.09
CA GLY A 151 25.01 -29.37 -21.18
C GLY A 151 23.76 -28.60 -20.78
N GLU A 152 23.12 -27.97 -21.76
CA GLU A 152 21.95 -27.10 -21.59
C GLU A 152 20.78 -27.80 -20.88
N ALA A 153 20.48 -29.04 -21.27
CA ALA A 153 19.35 -29.80 -20.73
C ALA A 153 19.48 -30.08 -19.23
N ALA A 154 20.71 -30.25 -18.71
CA ALA A 154 20.94 -30.42 -17.28
C ALA A 154 20.65 -29.13 -16.51
N ILE A 155 21.05 -27.98 -17.07
CA ILE A 155 20.82 -26.66 -16.47
C ILE A 155 19.32 -26.35 -16.41
N VAL A 156 18.57 -26.62 -17.48
CA VAL A 156 17.10 -26.44 -17.50
C VAL A 156 16.44 -27.27 -16.40
N ARG A 157 16.79 -28.56 -16.29
CA ARG A 157 16.26 -29.42 -15.22
C ARG A 157 16.59 -28.91 -13.83
N ALA A 158 17.82 -28.42 -13.61
CA ALA A 158 18.23 -27.86 -12.33
C ALA A 158 17.45 -26.57 -12.00
N LEU A 159 17.21 -25.71 -12.99
CA LEU A 159 16.39 -24.50 -12.84
C LEU A 159 14.94 -24.83 -12.49
N ASP A 160 14.34 -25.82 -13.16
CA ASP A 160 12.97 -26.27 -12.90
C ASP A 160 12.83 -26.86 -11.50
N GLN A 161 13.80 -27.67 -11.06
CA GLN A 161 13.83 -28.25 -9.71
C GLN A 161 14.01 -27.17 -8.62
N LEU A 162 14.59 -26.03 -8.97
CA LEU A 162 14.74 -24.85 -8.11
C LEU A 162 13.61 -23.82 -8.32
N THR A 163 12.41 -24.26 -8.75
CA THR A 163 11.20 -23.45 -8.71
C THR A 163 10.31 -23.80 -7.53
N GLY A 164 9.45 -22.88 -7.10
CA GLY A 164 8.58 -23.04 -5.94
C GLY A 164 9.24 -22.59 -4.62
N ALA A 165 8.77 -23.16 -3.51
CA ALA A 165 9.18 -22.77 -2.17
C ALA A 165 10.54 -23.41 -1.80
N LEU A 166 11.58 -22.59 -1.73
CA LEU A 166 12.96 -23.05 -1.50
C LEU A 166 13.49 -22.62 -0.14
N PHE A 167 14.26 -23.52 0.47
CA PHE A 167 15.11 -23.18 1.61
C PHE A 167 16.28 -22.32 1.17
N GLN A 168 16.46 -21.18 1.81
CA GLN A 168 17.63 -20.33 1.62
C GLN A 168 18.16 -19.87 2.97
N ARG A 169 19.49 -19.82 3.06
CA ARG A 169 20.19 -19.10 4.12
C ARG A 169 20.83 -17.85 3.49
N PRO A 170 20.64 -16.66 4.09
CA PRO A 170 21.34 -15.46 3.62
C PRO A 170 22.86 -15.68 3.51
N PRO A 171 23.53 -15.03 2.55
CA PRO A 171 24.99 -15.04 2.45
C PRO A 171 25.62 -14.37 3.67
N VAL A 172 26.95 -14.50 3.81
CA VAL A 172 27.71 -13.91 4.91
C VAL A 172 27.57 -12.38 4.92
N ILE A 173 27.65 -11.76 3.74
CA ILE A 173 27.46 -10.32 3.56
C ILE A 173 25.99 -10.08 3.21
N ALA A 174 25.18 -9.82 4.23
CA ALA A 174 23.75 -9.55 4.10
C ALA A 174 23.31 -8.51 5.14
N ALA A 175 22.32 -7.68 4.80
CA ALA A 175 21.72 -6.71 5.72
C ALA A 175 20.77 -7.35 6.75
N VAL A 176 20.49 -8.66 6.64
CA VAL A 176 19.52 -9.38 7.47
C VAL A 176 20.22 -10.53 8.20
N LYS A 177 19.78 -10.84 9.42
CA LYS A 177 20.29 -11.94 10.24
C LYS A 177 20.31 -13.26 9.45
N ARG A 178 21.43 -13.98 9.54
CA ARG A 178 21.70 -15.19 8.77
C ARG A 178 21.00 -16.43 9.35
N GLN A 179 19.69 -16.55 9.11
CA GLN A 179 18.86 -17.68 9.51
C GLN A 179 18.25 -18.40 8.30
N LEU A 180 17.96 -19.70 8.44
CA LEU A 180 17.30 -20.47 7.40
C LEU A 180 15.86 -19.97 7.22
N ARG A 181 15.43 -19.75 5.98
CA ARG A 181 14.10 -19.26 5.65
C ARG A 181 13.62 -19.82 4.33
N ILE A 182 12.31 -19.82 4.13
CA ILE A 182 11.69 -20.24 2.88
C ILE A 182 11.45 -19.01 2.01
N ARG A 183 11.79 -19.10 0.73
CA ARG A 183 11.49 -18.07 -0.28
C ARG A 183 11.02 -18.73 -1.56
N THR A 184 10.05 -18.11 -2.20
CA THR A 184 9.42 -18.68 -3.40
C THR A 184 10.04 -18.13 -4.68
N ILE A 185 10.44 -19.02 -5.58
CA ILE A 185 10.71 -18.70 -6.99
C ILE A 185 9.44 -19.03 -7.77
N TYR A 186 8.84 -18.02 -8.39
CA TYR A 186 7.59 -18.18 -9.12
C TYR A 186 7.81 -18.90 -10.44
N TRP A 187 8.85 -18.51 -11.18
CA TRP A 187 9.28 -19.16 -12.41
C TRP A 187 10.73 -18.78 -12.71
N SER A 188 11.39 -19.63 -13.49
CA SER A 188 12.73 -19.40 -14.04
C SER A 188 12.74 -19.82 -15.52
N LYS A 189 13.63 -19.22 -16.31
CA LYS A 189 13.79 -19.53 -17.73
C LYS A 189 15.25 -19.38 -18.12
N LEU A 190 15.84 -20.44 -18.69
CA LEU A 190 17.15 -20.34 -19.33
C LEU A 190 17.04 -19.49 -20.60
N LEU A 191 17.95 -18.54 -20.77
CA LEU A 191 18.01 -17.67 -21.94
C LEU A 191 19.11 -18.11 -22.90
N ASP A 192 20.29 -18.41 -22.37
CA ASP A 192 21.47 -18.78 -23.15
C ASP A 192 22.46 -19.60 -22.31
N TYR A 193 23.29 -20.39 -22.97
CA TYR A 193 24.35 -21.19 -22.34
C TYR A 193 25.58 -21.29 -23.25
N ASP A 194 26.72 -20.83 -22.73
CA ASP A 194 28.03 -20.91 -23.36
C ASP A 194 28.80 -22.11 -22.77
N GLU A 195 28.96 -23.17 -23.57
CA GLU A 195 29.64 -24.40 -23.20
C GLU A 195 31.14 -24.21 -22.94
N GLU A 196 31.82 -23.37 -23.72
CA GLU A 196 33.27 -23.15 -23.60
C GLU A 196 33.61 -22.40 -22.31
N LYS A 197 32.77 -21.42 -21.94
CA LYS A 197 33.00 -20.62 -20.73
C LYS A 197 32.32 -21.19 -19.48
N HIS A 198 31.50 -22.23 -19.64
CA HIS A 198 30.61 -22.78 -18.62
C HIS A 198 29.76 -21.68 -17.96
N MET A 199 29.13 -20.83 -18.77
CA MET A 199 28.31 -19.72 -18.30
C MET A 199 26.89 -19.82 -18.85
N ALA A 200 25.90 -19.68 -17.97
CA ALA A 200 24.50 -19.64 -18.36
C ALA A 200 23.85 -18.32 -17.95
N VAL A 201 22.93 -17.84 -18.80
CA VAL A 201 22.10 -16.68 -18.54
C VAL A 201 20.67 -17.16 -18.32
N PHE A 202 20.06 -16.78 -17.20
CA PHE A 202 18.66 -17.14 -16.94
C PHE A 202 17.88 -15.95 -16.36
N HIS A 203 16.58 -15.92 -16.67
CA HIS A 203 15.61 -15.00 -16.11
C HIS A 203 14.87 -15.69 -14.97
N VAL A 204 14.74 -15.04 -13.82
CA VAL A 204 14.05 -15.56 -12.65
C VAL A 204 13.09 -14.53 -12.05
N SER A 205 11.90 -14.99 -11.68
CA SER A 205 10.89 -14.23 -10.94
C SER A 205 10.74 -14.80 -9.54
N CYS A 206 10.86 -13.96 -8.53
CA CYS A 206 10.94 -14.42 -7.15
C CYS A 206 10.28 -13.50 -6.14
N GLU A 207 9.98 -14.07 -4.98
CA GLU A 207 9.55 -13.36 -3.78
C GLU A 207 10.64 -12.39 -3.29
N ALA A 208 10.21 -11.32 -2.63
CA ALA A 208 11.12 -10.37 -2.00
C ALA A 208 12.06 -11.03 -0.98
N GLY A 209 13.35 -10.71 -1.07
CA GLY A 209 14.38 -11.26 -0.19
C GLY A 209 14.92 -12.63 -0.61
N THR A 210 14.57 -13.12 -1.79
CA THR A 210 15.27 -14.25 -2.42
C THR A 210 16.69 -13.83 -2.80
N TYR A 211 17.69 -14.61 -2.41
CA TYR A 211 19.09 -14.37 -2.79
C TYR A 211 19.44 -15.15 -4.04
N ILE A 212 19.56 -14.46 -5.17
CA ILE A 212 19.96 -15.09 -6.44
C ILE A 212 21.38 -15.65 -6.37
N ARG A 213 22.27 -15.04 -5.59
CA ARG A 213 23.59 -15.59 -5.31
C ARG A 213 23.54 -16.99 -4.69
N THR A 214 22.63 -17.19 -3.73
CA THR A 214 22.42 -18.50 -3.09
C THR A 214 21.79 -19.49 -4.06
N LEU A 215 20.89 -19.02 -4.93
CA LEU A 215 20.33 -19.84 -6.01
C LEU A 215 21.41 -20.39 -6.94
N CYS A 216 22.36 -19.55 -7.37
CA CYS A 216 23.49 -20.00 -8.20
C CYS A 216 24.32 -21.08 -7.50
N VAL A 217 24.61 -20.90 -6.20
CA VAL A 217 25.34 -21.92 -5.42
C VAL A 217 24.55 -23.23 -5.35
N HIS A 218 23.25 -23.18 -5.09
CA HIS A 218 22.40 -24.36 -5.03
C HIS A 218 22.34 -25.11 -6.36
N MET A 219 22.28 -24.39 -7.48
CA MET A 219 22.32 -24.98 -8.82
C MET A 219 23.65 -25.70 -9.06
N GLY A 220 24.77 -25.11 -8.65
CA GLY A 220 26.08 -25.77 -8.71
C GLY A 220 26.18 -27.02 -7.84
N LEU A 221 25.55 -27.02 -6.65
CA LEU A 221 25.49 -28.19 -5.78
C LEU A 221 24.62 -29.31 -6.35
N LEU A 222 23.47 -28.97 -6.96
CA LEU A 222 22.60 -29.95 -7.61
C LEU A 222 23.27 -30.62 -8.80
N LEU A 223 24.03 -29.87 -9.59
CA LEU A 223 24.76 -30.37 -10.75
C LEU A 223 26.10 -31.04 -10.39
N GLY A 224 26.54 -30.95 -9.13
CA GLY A 224 27.79 -31.57 -8.64
C GLY A 224 29.08 -30.85 -9.04
N VAL A 225 29.02 -29.88 -9.95
CA VAL A 225 30.20 -29.14 -10.45
C VAL A 225 30.56 -27.90 -9.63
N GLY A 226 29.64 -27.40 -8.82
CA GLY A 226 29.80 -26.10 -8.16
C GLY A 226 29.56 -24.91 -9.10
N ALA A 227 29.06 -23.81 -8.55
CA ALA A 227 28.75 -22.62 -9.33
C ALA A 227 28.72 -21.37 -8.45
N HIS A 228 28.89 -20.21 -9.10
CA HIS A 228 28.75 -18.91 -8.47
C HIS A 228 28.10 -17.89 -9.39
N MET A 229 27.51 -16.86 -8.79
CA MET A 229 26.91 -15.76 -9.53
C MET A 229 28.02 -14.87 -10.09
N GLN A 230 28.06 -14.74 -11.42
CA GLN A 230 29.01 -13.90 -12.13
C GLN A 230 28.48 -12.47 -12.19
N GLU A 231 27.27 -12.30 -12.71
CA GLU A 231 26.60 -11.01 -12.88
C GLU A 231 25.11 -11.11 -12.59
N LEU A 232 24.51 -9.98 -12.24
CA LEU A 232 23.09 -9.90 -11.93
C LEU A 232 22.56 -8.51 -12.29
N ARG A 233 21.41 -8.49 -12.96
CA ARG A 233 20.66 -7.29 -13.27
C ARG A 233 19.21 -7.47 -12.83
N ARG A 234 18.66 -6.49 -12.12
CA ARG A 234 17.25 -6.50 -11.72
C ARG A 234 16.42 -5.87 -12.83
N VAL A 235 15.62 -6.68 -13.52
CA VAL A 235 14.80 -6.23 -14.67
C VAL A 235 13.40 -5.78 -14.27
N ARG A 236 12.94 -6.16 -13.07
CA ARG A 236 11.66 -5.68 -12.51
C ARG A 236 11.69 -5.50 -11.01
N SER A 237 11.09 -4.41 -10.54
CA SER A 237 10.82 -4.16 -9.12
C SER A 237 9.34 -3.85 -8.90
N GLY A 238 8.61 -4.81 -8.31
CA GLY A 238 7.16 -4.69 -8.15
C GLY A 238 6.47 -4.56 -9.51
N ASN A 239 5.84 -3.41 -9.73
CA ASN A 239 5.02 -3.14 -10.90
C ASN A 239 5.79 -2.50 -12.07
N LEU A 240 7.05 -2.14 -11.87
CA LEU A 240 7.84 -1.41 -12.87
C LEU A 240 9.03 -2.24 -13.33
N GLY A 241 9.14 -2.38 -14.65
CA GLY A 241 10.27 -3.02 -15.31
C GLY A 241 11.19 -2.03 -16.02
N GLU A 242 12.12 -2.56 -16.80
CA GLU A 242 13.06 -1.75 -17.61
C GLU A 242 12.38 -0.97 -18.73
N GLN A 243 11.24 -1.46 -19.21
CA GLN A 243 10.45 -0.80 -20.26
C GLN A 243 9.60 0.36 -19.70
N ASP A 244 9.47 0.46 -18.37
CA ASP A 244 8.63 1.46 -17.71
C ASP A 244 9.45 2.69 -17.32
N GLN A 245 9.88 3.47 -18.31
CA GLN A 245 10.50 4.80 -18.09
C GLN A 245 11.72 4.71 -17.16
N LEU A 246 12.62 3.78 -17.49
CA LEU A 246 13.88 3.59 -16.79
C LEU A 246 14.83 4.73 -17.14
N ILE A 247 15.40 5.38 -16.12
CA ILE A 247 16.32 6.52 -16.29
C ILE A 247 17.65 6.28 -15.60
N THR A 248 18.71 6.86 -16.14
CA THR A 248 20.04 6.81 -15.52
C THR A 248 20.23 7.97 -14.52
N MET A 249 21.32 7.90 -13.76
CA MET A 249 21.74 9.02 -12.91
C MET A 249 22.13 10.27 -13.73
N HIS A 250 22.63 10.08 -14.95
CA HIS A 250 23.00 11.16 -15.85
C HIS A 250 21.75 11.91 -16.31
N ASP A 251 20.72 11.19 -16.74
CA ASP A 251 19.44 11.79 -17.15
C ASP A 251 18.83 12.63 -16.04
N LEU A 252 18.93 12.17 -14.79
CA LEU A 252 18.39 12.89 -13.64
C LEU A 252 19.20 14.17 -13.32
N LEU A 253 20.52 14.09 -13.43
CA LEU A 253 21.40 15.25 -13.25
C LEU A 253 21.13 16.30 -14.34
N ASP A 254 21.05 15.87 -15.59
CA ASP A 254 20.79 16.72 -16.74
C ASP A 254 19.40 17.34 -16.67
N ALA A 255 18.38 16.57 -16.29
CA ALA A 255 17.03 17.08 -16.11
C ALA A 255 16.96 18.18 -15.03
N GLN A 256 17.69 18.01 -13.93
CA GLN A 256 17.80 19.03 -12.89
C GLN A 256 18.54 20.27 -13.40
N TYR A 257 19.66 20.09 -14.11
CA TYR A 257 20.43 21.19 -14.67
C TYR A 257 19.60 22.02 -15.66
N VAL A 258 18.89 21.36 -16.58
CA VAL A 258 18.01 22.02 -17.56
C VAL A 258 16.92 22.82 -16.85
N TYR A 259 16.31 22.28 -15.79
CA TYR A 259 15.33 23.02 -15.00
C TYR A 259 15.94 24.25 -14.32
N GLU A 260 17.15 24.15 -13.76
CA GLU A 260 17.81 25.27 -13.10
C GLU A 260 18.25 26.38 -14.08
N SER A 261 18.74 26.00 -15.27
CA SER A 261 19.22 26.94 -16.28
C SER A 261 18.10 27.58 -17.11
N SER A 262 17.11 26.78 -17.55
CA SER A 262 16.09 27.22 -18.52
C SER A 262 14.69 27.34 -17.95
N ARG A 263 14.46 26.89 -16.70
CA ARG A 263 13.13 26.77 -16.08
C ARG A 263 12.16 25.86 -16.83
N SER A 264 12.62 25.06 -17.78
CA SER A 264 11.81 24.04 -18.45
C SER A 264 11.59 22.84 -17.53
N GLU A 265 10.32 22.48 -17.28
CA GLU A 265 9.93 21.36 -16.40
C GLU A 265 9.82 20.02 -17.13
N GLU A 266 9.80 20.02 -18.46
CA GLU A 266 9.41 18.86 -19.27
C GLU A 266 10.31 17.65 -19.02
N TYR A 267 11.62 17.86 -19.02
CA TYR A 267 12.57 16.78 -18.79
C TYR A 267 12.45 16.23 -17.35
N LEU A 268 12.31 17.10 -16.36
CA LEU A 268 12.18 16.67 -14.97
C LEU A 268 10.87 15.90 -14.71
N ARG A 269 9.77 16.33 -15.34
CA ARG A 269 8.48 15.61 -15.32
C ARG A 269 8.54 14.27 -16.05
N ARG A 270 9.37 14.17 -17.09
CA ARG A 270 9.66 12.90 -17.77
C ARG A 270 10.63 12.01 -16.99
N ALA A 271 11.48 12.56 -16.12
CA ALA A 271 12.37 11.75 -15.29
C ALA A 271 11.63 11.19 -14.06
N ILE A 272 10.72 11.98 -13.49
CA ILE A 272 10.06 11.67 -12.22
C ILE A 272 8.58 11.38 -12.47
N MET A 273 8.16 10.17 -12.11
CA MET A 273 6.78 9.73 -12.21
C MET A 273 6.00 10.07 -10.93
N PRO A 274 4.68 10.28 -11.00
CA PRO A 274 3.86 10.37 -9.81
C PRO A 274 3.78 9.00 -9.11
N LEU A 275 3.74 8.99 -7.77
CA LEU A 275 3.68 7.76 -6.97
C LEU A 275 2.49 6.85 -7.30
N GLU A 276 1.43 7.39 -7.89
CA GLU A 276 0.28 6.62 -8.33
C GLU A 276 0.67 5.53 -9.34
N ARG A 277 1.77 5.72 -10.08
CA ARG A 277 2.30 4.76 -11.05
C ARG A 277 2.67 3.42 -10.40
N ILE A 278 3.17 3.41 -9.16
CA ILE A 278 3.51 2.16 -8.45
C ILE A 278 2.30 1.50 -7.77
N LEU A 279 1.11 2.09 -7.86
CA LEU A 279 -0.13 1.62 -7.24
C LEU A 279 -1.15 1.08 -8.23
N VAL A 280 -0.84 1.05 -9.53
CA VAL A 280 -1.80 0.73 -10.60
C VAL A 280 -2.34 -0.71 -10.53
N ALA A 281 -1.61 -1.66 -9.94
CA ALA A 281 -2.12 -3.04 -9.79
C ALA A 281 -2.99 -3.26 -8.54
N TYR A 282 -3.10 -2.26 -7.64
CA TYR A 282 -3.94 -2.41 -6.46
C TYR A 282 -5.42 -2.25 -6.85
N PRO A 283 -6.34 -3.07 -6.29
CA PRO A 283 -7.76 -2.81 -6.42
C PRO A 283 -8.10 -1.44 -5.82
N ARG A 284 -8.94 -0.68 -6.53
CA ARG A 284 -9.22 0.72 -6.22
C ARG A 284 -10.53 0.87 -5.46
N ILE A 285 -10.54 1.79 -4.50
CA ILE A 285 -11.75 2.31 -3.87
C ILE A 285 -11.71 3.83 -3.95
N VAL A 286 -12.70 4.41 -4.63
CA VAL A 286 -12.82 5.85 -4.84
C VAL A 286 -13.60 6.46 -3.69
N LEU A 287 -13.01 7.44 -3.04
CA LEU A 287 -13.59 8.16 -1.92
C LEU A 287 -14.43 9.34 -2.39
N LYS A 288 -15.46 9.68 -1.61
CA LYS A 288 -16.08 11.01 -1.67
C LYS A 288 -15.08 12.04 -1.16
N ASP A 289 -15.00 13.20 -1.81
CA ASP A 289 -14.11 14.29 -1.44
C ASP A 289 -14.25 14.70 0.04
N SER A 290 -15.46 14.64 0.61
CA SER A 290 -15.73 14.93 2.03
C SER A 290 -15.12 13.93 3.02
N ALA A 291 -14.81 12.71 2.59
CA ALA A 291 -14.22 11.66 3.42
C ALA A 291 -12.69 11.64 3.38
N VAL A 292 -12.07 12.34 2.42
CA VAL A 292 -10.62 12.31 2.17
C VAL A 292 -9.83 12.78 3.39
N ASN A 293 -10.18 13.94 3.96
CA ASN A 293 -9.48 14.50 5.12
C ASN A 293 -9.47 13.51 6.31
N ALA A 294 -10.63 12.92 6.63
CA ALA A 294 -10.74 11.95 7.73
C ALA A 294 -9.81 10.74 7.53
N VAL A 295 -9.71 10.23 6.29
CA VAL A 295 -8.79 9.15 5.95
C VAL A 295 -7.32 9.59 6.08
N CYS A 296 -6.98 10.84 5.75
CA CYS A 296 -5.64 11.39 5.98
C CYS A 296 -5.25 11.47 7.46
N TYR A 297 -6.23 11.60 8.37
CA TYR A 297 -6.02 11.50 9.82
C TYR A 297 -5.97 10.06 10.34
N GLY A 298 -6.18 9.06 9.47
CA GLY A 298 -6.14 7.64 9.83
C GLY A 298 -7.49 7.06 10.24
N ALA A 299 -8.59 7.77 10.01
CA ALA A 299 -9.92 7.22 10.24
C ALA A 299 -10.19 6.04 9.30
N LYS A 300 -10.95 5.07 9.78
CA LYS A 300 -11.42 3.93 8.98
C LYS A 300 -12.34 4.43 7.86
N LEU A 301 -12.27 3.81 6.70
CA LEU A 301 -13.19 4.11 5.61
C LEU A 301 -14.53 3.44 5.87
N MET A 302 -15.55 4.25 6.11
CA MET A 302 -16.93 3.79 6.26
C MET A 302 -17.65 3.73 4.90
N VAL A 303 -18.67 2.88 4.77
CA VAL A 303 -19.48 2.72 3.54
C VAL A 303 -19.96 4.06 2.98
N VAL A 304 -20.38 4.98 3.85
CA VAL A 304 -20.90 6.31 3.47
C VAL A 304 -19.89 7.14 2.67
N GLY A 305 -18.59 6.92 2.90
CA GLY A 305 -17.48 7.62 2.24
C GLY A 305 -17.07 7.01 0.89
N VAL A 306 -17.64 5.87 0.50
CA VAL A 306 -17.33 5.20 -0.78
C VAL A 306 -18.16 5.79 -1.91
N LEU A 307 -17.51 6.11 -3.01
CA LEU A 307 -18.14 6.54 -4.25
C LEU A 307 -18.22 5.39 -5.26
N ARG A 308 -17.06 4.79 -5.55
CA ARG A 308 -16.90 3.65 -6.48
C ARG A 308 -15.89 2.64 -5.94
N PHE A 309 -15.94 1.41 -6.43
CA PHE A 309 -15.05 0.33 -5.98
C PHE A 309 -14.81 -0.71 -7.08
N GLU A 310 -13.65 -1.40 -7.02
CA GLU A 310 -13.27 -2.44 -7.97
C GLU A 310 -14.04 -3.77 -7.74
N ASN A 311 -14.08 -4.58 -8.79
CA ASN A 311 -14.44 -6.00 -8.69
C ASN A 311 -13.29 -6.84 -8.11
N GLY A 312 -13.63 -7.99 -7.51
CA GLY A 312 -12.63 -8.95 -7.00
C GLY A 312 -11.87 -8.46 -5.76
N ILE A 313 -12.51 -7.61 -4.94
CA ILE A 313 -12.02 -7.23 -3.62
C ILE A 313 -12.43 -8.32 -2.62
N GLU A 314 -11.44 -8.90 -1.96
CA GLU A 314 -11.59 -9.90 -0.91
C GLU A 314 -11.15 -9.32 0.44
N VAL A 315 -11.67 -9.89 1.53
CA VAL A 315 -11.31 -9.46 2.89
C VAL A 315 -9.82 -9.74 3.14
N GLY A 316 -9.12 -8.76 3.72
CA GLY A 316 -7.68 -8.85 3.99
C GLY A 316 -6.78 -8.43 2.83
N LYS A 317 -7.33 -8.23 1.63
CA LYS A 317 -6.57 -7.77 0.46
C LYS A 317 -6.16 -6.30 0.63
N ASP A 318 -4.94 -5.99 0.20
CA ASP A 318 -4.46 -4.61 0.13
C ASP A 318 -5.19 -3.87 -1.00
N VAL A 319 -5.74 -2.69 -0.69
CA VAL A 319 -6.46 -1.82 -1.63
C VAL A 319 -5.89 -0.41 -1.61
N VAL A 320 -6.01 0.29 -2.74
CA VAL A 320 -5.67 1.71 -2.83
C VAL A 320 -6.94 2.55 -2.67
N LEU A 321 -6.91 3.48 -1.71
CA LEU A 321 -7.95 4.49 -1.54
C LEU A 321 -7.55 5.72 -2.34
N MET A 322 -8.41 6.16 -3.26
CA MET A 322 -8.11 7.26 -4.18
C MET A 322 -9.21 8.31 -4.22
N THR A 323 -8.86 9.55 -4.60
CA THR A 323 -9.84 10.62 -4.85
C THR A 323 -10.48 10.46 -6.21
N THR A 324 -11.52 11.25 -6.48
CA THR A 324 -12.15 11.36 -7.81
C THR A 324 -11.22 11.93 -8.87
N LYS A 325 -10.15 12.61 -8.45
CA LYS A 325 -9.11 13.20 -9.31
C LYS A 325 -7.97 12.24 -9.64
N GLY A 326 -7.99 11.02 -9.11
CA GLY A 326 -6.92 10.05 -9.36
C GLY A 326 -5.80 10.02 -8.33
N GLU A 327 -5.89 10.82 -7.26
CA GLU A 327 -4.82 10.94 -6.26
C GLU A 327 -4.88 9.78 -5.28
N ALA A 328 -3.73 9.19 -4.94
CA ALA A 328 -3.68 8.16 -3.91
C ALA A 328 -3.72 8.77 -2.50
N VAL A 329 -4.79 8.49 -1.76
CA VAL A 329 -4.99 8.98 -0.40
C VAL A 329 -4.25 8.10 0.60
N ALA A 330 -4.50 6.79 0.54
CA ALA A 330 -3.92 5.81 1.46
C ALA A 330 -3.92 4.39 0.88
N LEU A 331 -3.06 3.54 1.41
CA LEU A 331 -3.20 2.09 1.32
C LEU A 331 -4.07 1.61 2.48
N GLY A 332 -5.03 0.75 2.18
CA GLY A 332 -5.92 0.14 3.16
C GLY A 332 -5.95 -1.38 3.05
N ILE A 333 -6.50 -2.02 4.08
CA ILE A 333 -6.82 -3.45 4.09
C ILE A 333 -8.34 -3.57 4.01
N ALA A 334 -8.85 -4.21 2.97
CA ALA A 334 -10.28 -4.42 2.78
C ALA A 334 -10.86 -5.25 3.94
N GLN A 335 -11.96 -4.76 4.51
CA GLN A 335 -12.73 -5.43 5.56
C GLN A 335 -14.04 -6.03 5.01
N MET A 336 -14.40 -5.68 3.78
CA MET A 336 -15.60 -6.14 3.09
C MET A 336 -15.22 -6.64 1.70
N THR A 337 -15.96 -7.64 1.21
CA THR A 337 -15.86 -8.09 -0.18
C THR A 337 -16.61 -7.13 -1.11
N THR A 338 -16.34 -7.20 -2.42
CA THR A 338 -17.08 -6.43 -3.45
C THR A 338 -18.60 -6.55 -3.29
N ALA A 339 -19.13 -7.75 -3.05
CA ALA A 339 -20.57 -7.97 -2.89
C ALA A 339 -21.13 -7.29 -1.64
N VAL A 340 -20.41 -7.34 -0.52
CA VAL A 340 -20.83 -6.75 0.75
C VAL A 340 -20.81 -5.22 0.68
N ILE A 341 -19.82 -4.62 0.00
CA ILE A 341 -19.76 -3.17 -0.23
C ILE A 341 -21.00 -2.69 -1.00
N ALA A 342 -21.52 -3.51 -1.93
CA ALA A 342 -22.69 -3.18 -2.72
C ALA A 342 -24.00 -3.27 -1.93
N SER A 343 -24.14 -4.21 -1.01
CA SER A 343 -25.41 -4.51 -0.33
C SER A 343 -25.61 -3.82 1.01
N VAL A 344 -24.54 -3.53 1.75
CA VAL A 344 -24.63 -3.09 3.15
C VAL A 344 -24.80 -1.57 3.28
N ASP A 345 -25.68 -1.14 4.17
CA ASP A 345 -25.93 0.28 4.44
C ASP A 345 -24.91 0.93 5.38
N HIS A 346 -24.39 0.17 6.34
CA HIS A 346 -23.48 0.66 7.39
C HIS A 346 -22.33 -0.31 7.64
N GLY A 347 -21.12 0.22 7.82
CA GLY A 347 -19.97 -0.57 8.24
C GLY A 347 -18.64 0.00 7.77
N CYS A 348 -17.56 -0.68 8.17
CA CYS A 348 -16.20 -0.34 7.77
C CYS A 348 -15.82 -1.11 6.50
N VAL A 349 -15.47 -0.40 5.45
CA VAL A 349 -15.05 -0.97 4.16
C VAL A 349 -13.56 -1.29 4.15
N ALA A 350 -12.74 -0.38 4.68
CA ALA A 350 -11.29 -0.57 4.72
C ALA A 350 -10.67 0.06 5.97
N THR A 351 -9.72 -0.63 6.57
CA THR A 351 -8.84 -0.09 7.62
C THR A 351 -7.60 0.50 6.99
N ILE A 352 -7.04 1.55 7.59
CA ILE A 352 -5.88 2.24 7.03
C ILE A 352 -4.60 1.49 7.37
N LYS A 353 -3.85 1.09 6.35
CA LYS A 353 -2.51 0.50 6.47
C LYS A 353 -1.44 1.56 6.44
N ARG A 354 -1.56 2.53 5.52
CA ARG A 354 -0.59 3.61 5.34
C ARG A 354 -1.24 4.82 4.67
N VAL A 355 -1.25 5.96 5.35
CA VAL A 355 -1.65 7.24 4.75
C VAL A 355 -0.53 7.75 3.83
N ILE A 356 -0.89 8.23 2.63
CA ILE A 356 0.04 8.76 1.63
C ILE A 356 -0.12 10.26 1.49
N MET A 357 -1.35 10.72 1.24
CA MET A 357 -1.71 12.13 1.08
C MET A 357 -1.44 12.92 2.36
N GLU A 358 -1.18 14.21 2.20
CA GLU A 358 -1.01 15.11 3.34
C GLU A 358 -2.34 15.39 4.03
N ARG A 359 -2.22 15.67 5.33
CA ARG A 359 -3.34 16.20 6.11
C ARG A 359 -3.69 17.58 5.55
N ASP A 360 -4.97 17.91 5.61
CA ASP A 360 -5.49 19.23 5.22
C ASP A 360 -5.26 19.60 3.74
N THR A 361 -4.93 18.62 2.88
CA THR A 361 -5.01 18.80 1.43
C THR A 361 -6.46 19.00 0.97
N TYR A 362 -7.40 18.36 1.67
CA TYR A 362 -8.84 18.58 1.55
C TYR A 362 -9.35 19.08 2.90
N ASP A 363 -10.29 20.02 2.90
CA ASP A 363 -10.86 20.54 4.16
C ASP A 363 -11.64 19.48 4.94
N SER A 364 -11.57 19.57 6.27
CA SER A 364 -12.41 18.76 7.15
C SER A 364 -13.88 19.15 7.01
N ARG A 365 -14.72 18.18 6.64
CA ARG A 365 -16.18 18.32 6.66
C ARG A 365 -16.83 17.47 7.76
N TRP A 366 -16.08 17.13 8.80
CA TRP A 366 -16.65 16.40 9.92
C TRP A 366 -17.74 17.24 10.61
N GLY A 367 -18.92 16.66 10.84
CA GLY A 367 -20.07 17.39 11.39
C GLY A 367 -20.86 18.21 10.36
N TYR A 368 -20.60 18.02 9.07
CA TYR A 368 -21.39 18.56 7.96
C TYR A 368 -22.03 17.41 7.17
N GLY A 369 -23.35 17.39 7.10
CA GLY A 369 -24.14 16.36 6.44
C GLY A 369 -25.58 16.38 6.93
N PRO A 370 -26.56 15.78 6.22
CA PRO A 370 -27.98 15.89 6.55
C PRO A 370 -28.26 15.56 8.02
N ARG A 371 -27.68 14.46 8.52
CA ARG A 371 -27.83 14.01 9.90
C ARG A 371 -27.10 14.90 10.92
N ALA A 372 -25.92 15.41 10.59
CA ALA A 372 -25.18 16.31 11.50
C ALA A 372 -25.87 17.69 11.59
N SER A 373 -26.42 18.17 10.47
CA SER A 373 -27.26 19.36 10.42
C SER A 373 -28.59 19.15 11.15
N GLU A 374 -29.20 17.97 11.03
CA GLU A 374 -30.41 17.60 11.78
C GLU A 374 -30.12 17.49 13.28
N LYS A 375 -28.99 16.89 13.67
CA LYS A 375 -28.51 16.89 15.05
C LYS A 375 -28.34 18.31 15.59
N LYS A 376 -27.68 19.20 14.84
CA LYS A 376 -27.51 20.62 15.20
C LYS A 376 -28.86 21.34 15.32
N LYS A 377 -29.82 21.08 14.40
CA LYS A 377 -31.19 21.63 14.48
C LYS A 377 -31.95 21.11 15.70
N LEU A 378 -31.81 19.83 16.04
CA LEU A 378 -32.45 19.22 17.20
C LEU A 378 -31.86 19.76 18.52
N ILE A 379 -30.55 20.00 18.58
CA ILE A 379 -29.89 20.69 19.70
C ILE A 379 -30.42 22.13 19.81
N LEU A 380 -30.47 22.87 18.69
CA LEU A 380 -30.99 24.25 18.67
C LEU A 380 -32.46 24.33 19.12
N ASN A 381 -33.26 23.32 18.76
CA ASN A 381 -34.67 23.23 19.14
C ASN A 381 -34.90 22.64 20.55
N GLY A 382 -33.84 22.40 21.34
CA GLY A 382 -33.93 21.84 22.69
C GLY A 382 -34.42 20.38 22.76
N LYS A 383 -34.44 19.67 21.62
CA LYS A 383 -34.84 18.25 21.52
C LYS A 383 -33.68 17.27 21.71
N LEU A 384 -32.46 17.76 21.90
CA LEU A 384 -31.25 17.05 22.27
C LEU A 384 -30.47 17.92 23.26
N ASP A 385 -29.67 17.32 24.14
CA ASP A 385 -28.81 18.08 25.06
C ASP A 385 -27.66 18.80 24.31
N GLU A 386 -26.90 19.68 25.00
CA GLU A 386 -25.76 20.41 24.42
C GLU A 386 -24.64 19.48 23.88
N LYS A 387 -24.59 18.24 24.34
CA LYS A 387 -23.64 17.19 23.91
C LYS A 387 -24.26 16.28 22.83
N GLY A 388 -25.49 16.55 22.42
CA GLY A 388 -26.26 15.83 21.43
C GLY A 388 -26.72 14.42 21.85
N ARG A 389 -27.03 14.21 23.13
CA ARG A 389 -27.67 13.01 23.69
C ARG A 389 -29.20 13.17 23.74
N PRO A 390 -29.95 12.05 23.66
CA PRO A 390 -31.40 12.07 23.76
C PRO A 390 -31.90 12.65 25.09
N ASN A 391 -32.94 13.47 25.03
CA ASN A 391 -33.74 13.96 26.16
C ASN A 391 -35.21 13.50 25.98
N GLU A 392 -36.09 13.87 26.92
CA GLU A 392 -37.51 13.49 26.88
C GLU A 392 -38.26 14.01 25.64
N ASN A 393 -37.74 15.06 24.98
CA ASN A 393 -38.32 15.69 23.81
C ASN A 393 -37.70 15.21 22.48
N THR A 394 -36.83 14.19 22.51
CA THR A 394 -36.19 13.65 21.32
C THR A 394 -37.18 12.84 20.48
N PRO A 395 -37.27 13.08 19.16
CA PRO A 395 -38.18 12.32 18.29
C PRO A 395 -37.87 10.82 18.29
N GLU A 396 -38.91 9.96 18.31
CA GLU A 396 -38.74 8.50 18.25
C GLU A 396 -37.98 8.03 17.00
N SER A 397 -38.09 8.76 15.88
CA SER A 397 -37.33 8.49 14.65
C SER A 397 -35.82 8.61 14.84
N TRP A 398 -35.36 9.52 15.70
CA TRP A 398 -33.95 9.71 16.03
C TRP A 398 -33.44 8.58 16.94
N LEU A 399 -34.23 8.19 17.94
CA LEU A 399 -33.95 7.10 18.87
C LEU A 399 -33.83 5.73 18.16
N LYS A 400 -34.76 5.44 17.23
CA LYS A 400 -34.73 4.22 16.40
C LYS A 400 -33.46 4.13 15.57
N HIS A 401 -32.96 5.25 15.05
CA HIS A 401 -31.75 5.28 14.23
C HIS A 401 -30.44 5.24 15.05
N GLU A 402 -30.45 5.60 16.34
CA GLU A 402 -29.31 5.36 17.25
C GLU A 402 -29.28 3.94 17.83
N GLY A 403 -30.28 3.10 17.51
CA GLY A 403 -30.37 1.74 18.04
C GLY A 403 -30.83 1.69 19.50
N MET A 404 -31.40 2.78 20.03
CA MET A 404 -32.05 2.78 21.34
C MET A 404 -33.48 2.27 21.19
N ILE A 405 -33.68 1.01 21.57
CA ILE A 405 -35.00 0.38 21.64
C ILE A 405 -35.79 1.03 22.79
N PRO A 406 -37.06 1.44 22.60
CA PRO A 406 -37.90 1.88 23.72
C PRO A 406 -38.00 0.75 24.76
N LYS A 407 -37.82 1.06 26.04
CA LYS A 407 -38.19 0.11 27.10
C LYS A 407 -39.68 -0.19 26.94
N LEU A 408 -40.04 -1.45 26.67
CA LEU A 408 -41.42 -1.91 26.82
C LEU A 408 -41.79 -1.79 28.30
N THR A 409 -42.32 -0.63 28.71
CA THR A 409 -43.03 -0.51 29.97
C THR A 409 -44.48 -0.87 29.70
N GLY A 410 -44.82 -2.13 29.94
CA GLY A 410 -46.21 -2.51 30.15
C GLY A 410 -46.70 -1.85 31.44
N SER A 411 -47.73 -1.02 31.35
CA SER A 411 -48.47 -0.55 32.52
C SER A 411 -49.08 -1.74 33.27
N PRO A 412 -48.92 -1.87 34.59
CA PRO A 412 -49.60 -2.92 35.33
C PRO A 412 -51.06 -2.50 35.56
N ALA A 413 -51.97 -3.17 34.84
CA ALA A 413 -53.39 -3.18 35.18
C ALA A 413 -53.62 -3.99 36.46
N GLU A 414 -54.71 -3.64 37.13
CA GLU A 414 -55.17 -3.93 38.48
C GLU A 414 -55.09 -5.39 38.99
N LYS A 415 -54.98 -5.44 40.34
CA LYS A 415 -54.89 -6.61 41.23
C LYS A 415 -56.01 -7.64 41.07
N LYS A 416 -55.66 -8.93 41.25
CA LYS A 416 -56.48 -9.91 42.02
C LYS A 416 -55.58 -10.90 42.76
N GLU A 417 -56.04 -11.27 43.95
CA GLU A 417 -55.32 -11.79 45.12
C GLU A 417 -54.95 -13.28 45.07
N SER A 418 -53.98 -13.66 45.91
CA SER A 418 -53.95 -14.98 46.56
C SER A 418 -53.35 -14.86 47.99
N PRO A 419 -53.76 -15.71 48.95
CA PRO A 419 -53.75 -15.41 50.38
C PRO A 419 -52.44 -15.71 51.11
N LYS A 420 -52.28 -15.08 52.28
CA LYS A 420 -51.22 -15.31 53.27
C LYS A 420 -51.38 -16.66 53.97
N GLU A 421 -50.25 -17.28 54.36
CA GLU A 421 -50.09 -17.90 55.66
C GLU A 421 -48.61 -17.84 56.13
N GLU A 422 -48.47 -17.59 57.44
CA GLU A 422 -47.32 -17.38 58.33
C GLU A 422 -46.42 -18.62 58.46
N SER A 423 -45.26 -18.71 59.14
CA SER A 423 -44.19 -17.87 59.70
C SER A 423 -43.25 -18.88 60.41
N THR A 424 -41.93 -18.68 60.39
CA THR A 424 -40.89 -19.00 61.43
C THR A 424 -39.54 -19.18 60.74
N GLU A 425 -38.69 -18.16 60.74
CA GLU A 425 -37.60 -17.88 61.71
C GLU A 425 -36.32 -18.67 61.42
N GLU A 426 -35.31 -17.97 60.90
CA GLU A 426 -33.99 -17.92 61.54
C GLU A 426 -33.26 -16.62 61.11
N GLU A 427 -32.88 -15.83 62.12
CA GLU A 427 -32.10 -14.61 61.99
C GLU A 427 -30.63 -14.91 61.64
N GLN A 428 -30.05 -14.12 60.74
CA GLN A 428 -28.77 -13.44 60.98
C GLN A 428 -28.54 -12.30 59.97
N GLU A 429 -28.37 -11.09 60.51
CA GLU A 429 -28.17 -9.81 59.85
C GLU A 429 -26.64 -9.52 59.60
N PRO A 430 -26.20 -8.37 59.01
CA PRO A 430 -25.35 -8.37 57.82
C PRO A 430 -23.91 -7.85 58.03
N VAL A 431 -22.95 -8.27 57.19
CA VAL A 431 -21.59 -7.65 57.14
C VAL A 431 -21.13 -7.27 55.73
N LYS A 432 -21.19 -5.95 55.50
CA LYS A 432 -20.32 -5.02 54.75
C LYS A 432 -19.38 -5.54 53.64
N LYS A 433 -19.65 -5.06 52.41
CA LYS A 433 -18.72 -4.96 51.28
C LYS A 433 -17.71 -3.81 51.48
N GLU A 434 -16.57 -4.10 52.11
CA GLU A 434 -15.41 -3.19 52.16
C GLU A 434 -14.07 -3.92 52.01
N LYS A 435 -13.88 -4.75 50.95
CA LYS A 435 -12.56 -5.39 50.70
C LYS A 435 -12.10 -5.51 49.23
N LYS A 436 -12.71 -4.81 48.27
CA LYS A 436 -12.28 -4.89 46.85
C LYS A 436 -11.50 -3.68 46.30
N LYS A 437 -11.28 -2.61 47.09
CA LYS A 437 -10.48 -1.44 46.65
C LYS A 437 -9.01 -1.46 47.09
N HIS A 438 -8.64 -2.19 48.13
CA HIS A 438 -7.26 -2.18 48.65
C HIS A 438 -6.28 -3.07 47.86
N HIS A 439 -6.77 -4.13 47.20
CA HIS A 439 -5.86 -5.06 46.50
C HIS A 439 -5.36 -4.54 45.15
N LYS A 440 -6.05 -3.54 44.57
CA LYS A 440 -5.72 -2.99 43.24
C LYS A 440 -4.78 -1.77 43.30
N LYS A 441 -4.63 -1.12 44.46
CA LYS A 441 -3.65 -0.04 44.66
C LYS A 441 -2.25 -0.59 44.98
N ARG A 442 -2.17 -1.64 45.79
CA ARG A 442 -0.89 -2.25 46.18
C ARG A 442 -0.13 -2.90 45.01
N ALA A 443 -0.87 -3.41 44.02
CA ALA A 443 -0.30 -4.01 42.81
C ALA A 443 0.14 -2.98 41.75
N VAL A 444 -0.13 -1.69 41.95
CA VAL A 444 0.35 -0.62 41.05
C VAL A 444 1.62 0.02 41.65
N GLU A 445 1.67 0.20 42.97
CA GLU A 445 2.87 0.66 43.68
C GLU A 445 4.04 -0.34 43.58
N GLU A 446 3.80 -1.66 43.65
CA GLU A 446 4.86 -2.68 43.49
C GLU A 446 5.43 -2.77 42.05
N VAL A 447 4.73 -2.24 41.05
CA VAL A 447 5.19 -2.23 39.65
C VAL A 447 5.99 -0.97 39.34
N GLU A 448 5.62 0.17 39.95
CA GLU A 448 6.37 1.42 39.83
C GLU A 448 7.70 1.37 40.60
N GLU A 449 7.76 0.74 41.79
CA GLU A 449 9.03 0.53 42.52
C GLU A 449 9.98 -0.44 41.80
N ALA A 450 9.45 -1.39 41.01
CA ALA A 450 10.27 -2.31 40.22
C ALA A 450 10.87 -1.66 38.96
N GLU A 451 10.16 -0.70 38.35
CA GLU A 451 10.67 0.07 37.20
C GLU A 451 11.74 1.10 37.62
N GLU A 452 11.61 1.75 38.79
CA GLU A 452 12.64 2.67 39.31
C GLU A 452 13.92 1.94 39.72
N ALA A 453 13.82 0.73 40.28
CA ALA A 453 15.00 -0.08 40.66
C ALA A 453 15.82 -0.55 39.44
N ASP A 454 15.16 -0.81 38.30
CA ASP A 454 15.82 -1.24 37.06
C ASP A 454 16.50 -0.06 36.33
N GLU A 455 15.94 1.15 36.41
CA GLU A 455 16.59 2.36 35.90
C GLU A 455 17.85 2.74 36.71
N GLU A 456 17.82 2.62 38.03
CA GLU A 456 18.99 2.84 38.89
C GLU A 456 20.13 1.82 38.62
N ALA A 457 19.78 0.57 38.33
CA ALA A 457 20.74 -0.49 38.02
C ALA A 457 21.44 -0.25 36.66
N VAL A 458 20.72 0.32 35.69
CA VAL A 458 21.25 0.71 34.38
C VAL A 458 22.18 1.92 34.49
N GLU A 459 21.87 2.88 35.36
CA GLU A 459 22.73 4.05 35.60
C GLU A 459 24.03 3.68 36.33
N LYS A 460 23.96 2.81 37.35
CA LYS A 460 25.15 2.29 38.06
C LYS A 460 26.07 1.48 37.13
N LYS A 461 25.52 0.73 36.14
CA LYS A 461 26.32 0.05 35.09
C LYS A 461 26.97 1.00 34.09
N LYS A 462 26.33 2.14 33.77
CA LYS A 462 26.94 3.19 32.92
C LYS A 462 28.08 3.92 33.63
N LYS A 463 27.96 4.21 34.94
CA LYS A 463 29.06 4.80 35.74
C LYS A 463 30.27 3.87 35.88
N LYS A 464 30.04 2.56 36.07
CA LYS A 464 31.13 1.54 36.15
C LYS A 464 31.86 1.30 34.82
N LYS A 465 31.22 1.58 33.67
CA LYS A 465 31.87 1.51 32.34
C LYS A 465 32.71 2.76 32.03
N LYS A 466 32.31 3.93 32.53
CA LYS A 466 33.11 5.17 32.39
C LYS A 466 34.37 5.15 33.26
N SER A 467 34.33 4.58 34.47
CA SER A 467 35.53 4.49 35.32
C SER A 467 36.57 3.48 34.82
N LYS A 468 36.16 2.44 34.07
CA LYS A 468 37.08 1.49 33.45
C LYS A 468 37.77 2.02 32.19
N HIS A 469 37.19 3.03 31.54
CA HIS A 469 37.81 3.62 30.34
C HIS A 469 38.86 4.67 30.68
N HIS A 470 38.76 5.28 31.87
CA HIS A 470 39.71 6.31 32.31
C HIS A 470 41.01 5.74 32.89
N HIS A 471 41.03 4.46 33.28
CA HIS A 471 42.20 3.82 33.86
C HIS A 471 43.11 3.13 32.82
N HIS A 472 42.71 3.12 31.54
CA HIS A 472 43.48 2.47 30.48
C HIS A 472 44.29 3.44 29.61
N ASP A 473 44.06 4.75 29.76
CA ASP A 473 44.74 5.81 28.98
C ASP A 473 45.93 6.46 29.74
N GLU A 474 46.32 5.94 30.92
CA GLU A 474 47.48 6.45 31.69
C GLU A 474 48.69 5.48 31.72
N ASP A 475 48.61 4.29 31.09
CA ASP A 475 49.70 3.30 31.08
C ASP A 475 50.40 3.13 29.71
N GLU A 476 50.13 4.01 28.73
CA GLU A 476 50.91 4.10 27.49
C GLU A 476 51.39 5.55 27.26
N ALA A 477 52.40 5.93 28.04
CA ALA A 477 53.29 7.07 27.80
C ALA A 477 54.75 6.66 28.04
#